data_AF-A0A915IDR4-F1
#
_entry.id   AF-A0A915IDR4-F1
#
_cell.length_a   1.000
_cell.length_b   1.000
_cell.length_c   1.000
_cell.angle_alpha   90.00
_cell.angle_beta   90.00
_cell.angle_gamma   90.00
#
_symmetry.space_group_name_H-M   'P 1'
#
loop_
_entity.id
_entity.type
_entity.pdbx_description
1 polymer ?
#
loop_
_entity_poly.entity_id
_entity_poly.type
_entity_poly.pdbx_seq_one_letter_code
_entity_poly.pdbx_strand_id
1 'polypeptide(L)'
;MTSYTARFEDRTYFGHSLIQKTINENNYNPFPGFGEKGKAVRLNGEDEIKSKDLFQINQFNLVASDRIALNRTLLDARKKACRE
;
A
#
# COMPACT_ATOMS: atom_id res chain seq x y z
N MET A 1 11.30 -35.14 33.16
CA MET A 1 10.38 -34.90 32.02
C MET A 1 10.30 -33.40 31.81
N THR A 2 11.12 -32.88 30.89
CA THR A 2 11.13 -31.45 30.56
C THR A 2 10.02 -31.22 29.53
N SER A 3 8.91 -30.60 29.94
CA SER A 3 7.77 -30.34 29.07
C SER A 3 8.13 -29.25 28.06
N TYR A 4 8.40 -29.67 26.81
CA TYR A 4 8.49 -28.79 25.65
C TYR A 4 7.10 -28.32 25.24
N THR A 5 6.58 -27.29 25.89
CA THR A 5 5.45 -26.50 25.37
C THR A 5 5.99 -25.14 24.90
N ALA A 6 6.75 -25.16 23.82
CA ALA A 6 7.12 -23.93 23.13
C ALA A 6 5.84 -23.30 22.55
N ARG A 7 5.59 -22.05 22.95
CA ARG A 7 4.39 -21.25 22.72
C ARG A 7 3.99 -21.24 21.24
N PHE A 8 2.86 -21.85 20.94
CA PHE A 8 2.20 -21.73 19.62
C PHE A 8 1.52 -20.36 19.42
N GLU A 9 1.43 -19.55 20.49
CA GLU A 9 0.76 -18.24 20.50
C GLU A 9 1.67 -17.05 20.13
N ASP A 10 2.99 -17.24 20.02
CA ASP A 10 3.96 -16.15 19.75
C ASP A 10 4.08 -15.79 18.24
N ARG A 11 3.56 -16.64 17.36
CA ARG A 11 3.79 -16.53 15.90
C ARG A 11 2.88 -15.48 15.22
N THR A 12 1.66 -15.29 15.74
CA THR A 12 0.69 -14.32 15.19
C THR A 12 0.98 -12.89 15.66
N TYR A 13 1.50 -12.71 16.89
CA TYR A 13 1.92 -11.41 17.43
C TYR A 13 3.20 -10.87 16.79
N PHE A 14 4.18 -11.74 16.50
CA PHE A 14 5.40 -11.35 15.80
C PHE A 14 5.11 -10.90 14.36
N GLY A 15 4.22 -11.61 13.65
CA GLY A 15 3.77 -11.23 12.31
C GLY A 15 3.09 -9.87 12.30
N HIS A 16 2.15 -9.60 13.22
CA HIS A 16 1.42 -8.33 13.28
C HIS A 16 2.33 -7.11 13.53
N SER A 17 3.36 -7.28 14.37
CA SER A 17 4.36 -6.25 14.66
C SER A 17 5.28 -5.96 13.46
N LEU A 18 5.71 -6.99 12.74
CA LEU A 18 6.50 -6.80 11.52
C LEU A 18 5.69 -6.15 10.39
N ILE A 19 4.42 -6.52 10.23
CA ILE A 19 3.52 -5.90 9.25
C ILE A 19 3.36 -4.40 9.54
N GLN A 20 3.17 -4.01 10.81
CA GLN A 20 3.08 -2.60 11.18
C GLN A 20 4.39 -1.82 11.00
N LYS A 21 5.54 -2.49 11.09
CA LYS A 21 6.85 -1.88 10.81
C LYS A 21 7.13 -1.74 9.31
N THR A 22 6.76 -2.74 8.51
CA THR A 22 7.05 -2.75 7.06
C THR A 22 6.14 -1.86 6.23
N ILE A 23 4.86 -1.69 6.61
CA ILE A 23 3.92 -0.83 5.87
C ILE A 23 4.36 0.63 5.76
N ASN A 24 5.21 1.12 6.68
CA ASN A 24 5.64 2.51 6.74
C ASN A 24 7.08 2.73 6.27
N GLU A 25 7.77 1.71 5.76
CA GLU A 25 9.17 1.83 5.29
C GLU A 25 9.32 2.85 4.15
N ASN A 26 8.29 3.04 3.34
CA ASN A 26 8.27 4.00 2.23
C ASN A 26 7.56 5.33 2.58
N ASN A 27 7.38 5.65 3.88
CA ASN A 27 6.66 6.86 4.30
C ASN A 27 5.22 6.93 3.76
N TYR A 28 4.51 5.79 3.81
CA TYR A 28 3.10 5.67 3.42
C TYR A 28 2.24 6.71 4.14
N ASN A 29 1.62 7.60 3.36
CA ASN A 29 0.82 8.72 3.89
C ASN A 29 -0.31 9.04 2.88
N PRO A 30 -1.39 8.25 2.90
CA PRO A 30 -2.46 8.35 1.91
C PRO A 30 -3.23 9.66 2.07
N PHE A 31 -3.52 10.32 0.96
CA PHE A 31 -4.33 11.52 0.93
C PHE A 31 -5.79 11.18 0.60
N PRO A 32 -6.79 11.60 1.41
CA PRO A 32 -8.19 11.30 1.14
C PRO A 32 -8.63 11.70 -0.28
N GLY A 33 -9.21 10.77 -1.01
CA GLY A 33 -9.71 10.98 -2.38
C GLY A 33 -8.69 10.78 -3.50
N PHE A 34 -7.40 10.62 -3.20
CA PHE A 34 -6.40 10.30 -4.22
C PHE A 34 -6.58 8.85 -4.69
N GLY A 35 -6.68 8.65 -6.02
CA GLY A 35 -6.84 7.32 -6.60
C GLY A 35 -8.22 6.68 -6.42
N GLU A 36 -9.15 7.35 -5.73
CA GLU A 36 -10.50 6.85 -5.49
C GLU A 36 -11.27 6.68 -6.79
N LYS A 37 -11.97 5.55 -6.90
CA LYS A 37 -12.71 5.14 -8.11
C LYS A 37 -11.83 5.10 -9.37
N GLY A 38 -10.50 5.00 -9.22
CA GLY A 38 -9.55 4.99 -10.32
C GLY A 38 -9.22 6.36 -10.90
N LYS A 39 -9.54 7.46 -10.20
CA LYS A 39 -9.18 8.82 -10.64
C LYS A 39 -7.66 9.01 -10.68
N ALA A 40 -7.18 9.76 -11.67
CA ALA A 40 -5.76 10.09 -11.79
C ALA A 40 -5.30 10.97 -10.62
N VAL A 41 -4.09 10.69 -10.12
CA VAL A 41 -3.42 11.49 -9.08
C VAL A 41 -2.44 12.46 -9.73
N ARG A 42 -2.45 13.72 -9.27
CA ARG A 42 -1.51 14.76 -9.68
C ARG A 42 -0.70 15.19 -8.46
N LEU A 43 0.61 15.05 -8.55
CA LEU A 43 1.55 15.51 -7.53
C LEU A 43 1.97 16.95 -7.85
N ASN A 44 2.31 17.73 -6.82
CA ASN A 44 2.75 19.12 -6.95
C ASN A 44 3.98 19.37 -6.09
N GLY A 45 4.82 20.32 -6.49
CA GLY A 45 5.95 20.81 -5.68
C GLY A 45 6.99 19.73 -5.41
N GLU A 46 7.35 19.55 -4.14
CA GLU A 46 8.40 18.61 -3.73
C GLU A 46 8.09 17.15 -4.07
N ASP A 47 6.82 16.75 -4.00
CA ASP A 47 6.41 15.37 -4.30
C ASP A 47 6.63 15.04 -5.78
N GLU A 48 6.49 16.04 -6.67
CA GLU A 48 6.77 15.84 -8.10
C GLU A 48 8.27 15.64 -8.34
N ILE A 49 9.13 16.39 -7.66
CA ILE A 49 10.59 16.26 -7.76
C ILE A 49 11.01 14.87 -7.26
N LYS A 50 10.57 14.50 -6.05
CA LYS A 50 10.84 13.18 -5.46
C LYS A 50 10.33 12.04 -6.34
N SER A 51 9.20 12.24 -7.02
CA SER A 51 8.65 11.23 -7.92
C SER A 51 9.56 10.94 -9.11
N LYS A 52 10.26 11.94 -9.64
CA LYS A 52 11.19 11.78 -10.77
C LYS A 52 12.42 10.98 -10.37
N ASP A 53 12.97 11.26 -9.18
CA ASP A 53 14.14 10.56 -8.66
C ASP A 53 13.80 9.08 -8.38
N LEU A 54 12.69 8.83 -7.69
CA LEU A 54 12.27 7.47 -7.33
C LEU A 54 11.78 6.66 -8.53
N PHE A 55 11.32 7.31 -9.61
CA PHE A 55 10.95 6.63 -10.84
C PHE A 55 12.15 5.95 -11.51
N GLN A 56 13.35 6.53 -11.41
CA GLN A 56 14.55 5.93 -12.01
C GLN A 56 14.87 4.54 -11.42
N ILE A 57 14.53 4.33 -10.14
CA ILE A 57 14.78 3.07 -9.44
C ILE A 57 13.60 2.10 -9.65
N ASN A 58 12.37 2.59 -9.45
CA ASN A 58 11.19 1.73 -9.37
C ASN A 58 10.48 1.53 -10.72
N GLN A 59 10.74 2.38 -11.71
CA GLN A 59 10.07 2.39 -13.02
C GLN A 59 8.54 2.62 -12.95
N PHE A 60 8.04 3.10 -11.82
CA PHE A 60 6.69 3.63 -11.62
C PHE A 60 6.72 4.78 -10.61
N ASN A 61 5.63 5.54 -10.52
CA ASN A 61 5.54 6.67 -9.60
C ASN A 61 5.25 6.18 -8.16
N LEU A 62 6.31 5.83 -7.44
CA LEU A 62 6.24 5.35 -6.06
C LEU A 62 5.59 6.38 -5.13
N VAL A 63 5.96 7.66 -5.26
CA VAL A 63 5.38 8.75 -4.45
C VAL A 63 3.87 8.82 -4.63
N ALA A 64 3.36 8.72 -5.86
CA ALA A 64 1.91 8.69 -6.09
C ALA A 64 1.26 7.45 -5.46
N SER A 65 1.92 6.29 -5.52
CA SER A 65 1.44 5.05 -4.89
C SER A 65 1.31 5.21 -3.37
N ASP A 66 2.29 5.81 -2.70
CA ASP A 66 2.29 6.01 -1.25
C ASP A 66 1.24 7.02 -0.77
N ARG A 67 0.75 7.88 -1.68
CA ARG A 67 -0.35 8.83 -1.45
C ARG A 67 -1.73 8.22 -1.71
N ILE A 68 -1.81 7.02 -2.28
CA ILE A 68 -3.06 6.33 -2.60
C ILE A 68 -3.38 5.33 -1.48
N ALA A 69 -4.63 5.34 -1.00
CA ALA A 69 -5.05 4.40 0.03
C ALA A 69 -4.98 2.93 -0.47
N LEU A 70 -4.39 2.04 0.34
CA LEU A 70 -4.29 0.60 0.03
C LEU A 70 -5.66 -0.05 -0.21
N ASN A 71 -6.69 0.43 0.48
CA ASN A 71 -8.07 -0.07 0.44
C ASN A 71 -9.00 0.78 -0.46
N ARG A 72 -8.47 1.45 -1.49
CA ARG A 72 -9.31 2.25 -2.41
C ARG A 72 -10.27 1.41 -3.23
N THR A 73 -11.35 2.03 -3.68
CA THR A 73 -12.33 1.39 -4.57
C THR A 73 -12.07 1.70 -6.05
N LEU A 74 -12.56 0.83 -6.94
CA LEU A 74 -12.54 1.03 -8.40
C LEU A 74 -13.95 0.88 -8.97
N LEU A 75 -14.20 1.53 -10.11
CA LEU A 75 -15.43 1.32 -10.87
C LEU A 75 -15.36 -0.02 -11.60
N ASP A 76 -16.47 -0.79 -11.60
CA ASP A 76 -16.54 -2.03 -12.36
C ASP A 76 -16.73 -1.74 -13.86
N ALA A 77 -15.62 -1.78 -14.59
CA ALA A 77 -15.59 -1.56 -16.04
C ALA A 77 -15.86 -2.85 -16.87
N ARG A 78 -16.15 -3.99 -16.24
CA ARG A 78 -16.38 -5.25 -16.95
C ARG A 78 -17.63 -5.19 -17.82
N LYS A 79 -17.71 -6.03 -18.86
CA LYS A 79 -18.93 -6.16 -19.68
C LYS A 79 -20.09 -6.70 -18.84
N LYS A 80 -21.33 -6.40 -19.23
CA LYS A 80 -22.54 -6.85 -18.52
C LYS A 80 -22.56 -8.37 -18.30
N ALA A 81 -22.18 -9.14 -19.31
CA ALA A 81 -22.09 -10.60 -19.24
C ALA A 81 -21.04 -11.15 -18.25
N CYS A 82 -20.18 -10.31 -17.66
CA CYS A 82 -19.23 -10.71 -16.61
C CYS A 82 -19.70 -10.28 -15.21
N ARG A 83 -20.83 -9.57 -15.12
CA ARG A 83 -21.44 -9.09 -13.87
C ARG A 83 -22.63 -9.93 -13.46
N GLU A 84 -23.36 -10.44 -14.45
CA GLU A 84 -24.41 -11.46 -14.32
C GLU A 84 -23.79 -12.86 -14.40
#